data_AF-A0A2N7QWZ2-F1
#
_entry.id   AF-A0A2N7QWZ2-F1
#
_cell.length_a   1.000
_cell.length_b   1.000
_cell.length_c   1.000
_cell.angle_alpha   90.00
_cell.angle_beta   90.00
_cell.angle_gamma   90.00
#
_symmetry.space_group_name_H-M   'P 1'
#
loop_
_entity.id
_entity.type
_entity.pdbx_description
1 polymer ?
#
loop_
_entity_poly.entity_id
_entity_poly.type
_entity_poly.pdbx_seq_one_letter_code
_entity_poly.pdbx_strand_id
1 'polypeptide(L)'
;MPSIVSQPVAEKLTQSAIFLVVTLSPQPQTDLAVRALCADMSSLLRGIGFRHPTRRLTCTMGFGLDTWDRLFGQPRPAELHPFIEIKGEHHAPSTPGDLLFHIRATHMDLCFELASQIMSRIGDGVTSADEVHGFKYFDERDLLGFVDGTENPVDQAALDAVLIGDEDADFAGGSYVIVQKYLHDLKAWNKLPVEQQERIIGRHKLSDIEQAEDAKASYAHNVLTNIEENGEQLQILRDNMPFGDVSKGEFGTYFIGYARSPSRTEKMLNNMFIGNPPGNYDRLLDFSKAVTGSLFFVPTASFLDDVDPEGAPSSAVAVQDASPAANASTPSPDGSLGIGSLKGEPAHE
;
A
#
# COMPACT_ATOMS: atom_id res chain seq x y z
N MET A 1 -17.46 -21.85 1.44
CA MET A 1 -17.09 -20.42 1.53
C MET A 1 -17.00 -19.89 0.11
N PRO A 2 -17.49 -18.68 -0.20
CA PRO A 2 -17.18 -18.06 -1.48
C PRO A 2 -15.66 -18.08 -1.69
N SER A 3 -15.21 -18.34 -2.92
CA SER A 3 -13.77 -18.40 -3.22
C SER A 3 -13.19 -16.99 -3.09
N ILE A 4 -12.19 -16.81 -2.24
CA ILE A 4 -11.42 -15.56 -2.15
C ILE A 4 -10.66 -15.38 -3.47
N VAL A 5 -10.91 -14.24 -4.14
CA VAL A 5 -10.22 -13.86 -5.37
C VAL A 5 -9.48 -12.55 -5.12
N SER A 6 -8.14 -12.59 -5.15
CA SER A 6 -7.32 -11.38 -5.07
C SER A 6 -7.50 -10.50 -6.30
N GLN A 7 -7.33 -9.19 -6.11
CA GLN A 7 -7.13 -8.26 -7.22
C GLN A 7 -5.82 -8.62 -7.98
N PRO A 8 -5.61 -8.14 -9.22
CA PRO A 8 -4.46 -8.50 -10.07
C PRO A 8 -3.11 -7.90 -9.61
N VAL A 9 -2.80 -7.92 -8.32
CA VAL A 9 -1.60 -7.32 -7.72
C VAL A 9 -0.30 -8.00 -8.15
N ALA A 10 -0.34 -9.29 -8.50
CA ALA A 10 0.81 -10.07 -8.96
C ALA A 10 0.88 -10.24 -10.49
N GLU A 11 0.05 -9.51 -11.24
CA GLU A 11 0.09 -9.56 -12.71
C GLU A 11 1.38 -8.94 -13.26
N LYS A 12 1.87 -9.52 -14.36
CA LYS A 12 3.09 -9.08 -15.04
C LYS A 12 2.93 -7.66 -15.60
N LEU A 13 4.06 -6.94 -15.67
CA LEU A 13 4.19 -5.63 -16.32
C LEU A 13 3.50 -5.57 -17.69
N THR A 14 2.92 -4.42 -17.98
CA THR A 14 2.25 -4.12 -19.27
C THR A 14 2.84 -2.87 -19.91
N GLN A 15 2.57 -2.65 -21.19
CA GLN A 15 3.16 -1.55 -21.94
C GLN A 15 2.64 -0.16 -21.54
N SER A 16 1.46 -0.08 -20.93
CA SER A 16 0.79 1.18 -20.61
C SER A 16 0.12 1.10 -19.25
N ALA A 17 0.25 2.17 -18.47
CA ALA A 17 -0.42 2.27 -17.18
C ALA A 17 -0.99 3.68 -16.96
N ILE A 18 -2.10 3.77 -16.22
CA ILE A 18 -2.54 5.00 -15.59
C ILE A 18 -2.51 4.78 -14.08
N PHE A 19 -1.80 5.65 -13.38
CA PHE A 19 -1.86 5.78 -11.93
C PHE A 19 -2.75 6.97 -11.63
N LEU A 20 -3.90 6.72 -11.01
CA LEU A 20 -4.87 7.74 -10.66
C LEU A 20 -5.04 7.72 -9.15
N VAL A 21 -4.56 8.77 -8.50
CA VAL A 21 -4.75 9.01 -7.06
C VAL A 21 -5.74 10.14 -6.90
N VAL A 22 -6.78 9.93 -6.13
CA VAL A 22 -7.84 10.91 -5.93
C VAL A 22 -8.13 11.15 -4.46
N THR A 23 -8.64 12.33 -4.15
CA THR A 23 -9.28 12.64 -2.87
C THR A 23 -10.79 12.74 -3.04
N LEU A 24 -11.52 12.48 -1.96
CA LEU A 24 -12.96 12.41 -1.94
C LEU A 24 -13.53 13.51 -1.06
N SER A 25 -14.58 14.16 -1.53
CA SER A 25 -15.39 15.03 -0.67
C SER A 25 -16.06 14.19 0.44
N PRO A 26 -16.13 14.70 1.67
CA PRO A 26 -16.74 14.01 2.80
C PRO A 26 -18.27 14.15 2.76
N GLN A 27 -18.89 13.65 1.69
CA GLN A 27 -20.34 13.70 1.46
C GLN A 27 -20.91 12.29 1.37
N PRO A 28 -22.08 11.99 1.96
CA PRO A 28 -22.69 10.66 1.90
C PRO A 28 -22.93 10.16 0.48
N GLN A 29 -23.22 11.06 -0.46
CA GLN A 29 -23.43 10.71 -1.86
C GLN A 29 -22.13 10.22 -2.53
N THR A 30 -20.98 10.78 -2.15
CA THR A 30 -19.66 10.35 -2.60
C THR A 30 -19.34 8.96 -2.05
N ASP A 31 -19.65 8.70 -0.77
CA ASP A 31 -19.45 7.39 -0.15
C ASP A 31 -20.29 6.30 -0.84
N LEU A 32 -21.57 6.61 -1.10
CA LEU A 32 -22.47 5.75 -1.84
C LEU A 32 -21.94 5.47 -3.26
N ALA A 33 -21.45 6.50 -3.96
CA ALA A 33 -20.90 6.34 -5.31
C ALA A 33 -19.62 5.48 -5.33
N VAL A 34 -18.74 5.63 -4.34
CA VAL A 34 -17.53 4.80 -4.24
C VAL A 34 -17.87 3.36 -3.88
N ARG A 35 -18.79 3.11 -2.94
CA ARG A 35 -19.23 1.73 -2.63
C ARG A 35 -19.94 1.09 -3.83
N ALA A 36 -20.76 1.84 -4.57
CA ALA A 36 -21.33 1.37 -5.83
C ALA A 36 -20.26 1.04 -6.88
N LEU A 37 -19.23 1.87 -7.01
CA LEU A 37 -18.09 1.58 -7.89
C LEU A 37 -17.34 0.31 -7.48
N CYS A 38 -17.20 0.02 -6.18
CA CYS A 38 -16.59 -1.21 -5.69
C CYS A 38 -17.34 -2.44 -6.24
N ALA A 39 -18.66 -2.48 -6.04
CA ALA A 39 -19.53 -3.57 -6.50
C ALA A 39 -19.56 -3.70 -8.04
N ASP A 40 -19.39 -2.59 -8.76
CA ASP A 40 -19.41 -2.56 -10.22
C ASP A 40 -18.04 -2.81 -10.88
N MET A 41 -16.92 -2.73 -10.14
CA MET A 41 -15.57 -2.71 -10.71
C MET A 41 -15.28 -3.92 -11.60
N SER A 42 -15.64 -5.12 -11.14
CA SER A 42 -15.41 -6.34 -11.93
C SER A 42 -16.24 -6.36 -13.21
N SER A 43 -17.47 -5.81 -13.18
CA SER A 43 -18.34 -5.69 -14.34
C SER A 43 -17.81 -4.66 -15.34
N LEU A 44 -17.25 -3.55 -14.85
CA LEU A 44 -16.68 -2.49 -15.67
C LEU A 44 -15.44 -2.98 -16.43
N LEU A 45 -14.54 -3.68 -15.72
CA LEU A 45 -13.38 -4.34 -16.32
C LEU A 45 -13.78 -5.33 -17.41
N ARG A 46 -14.80 -6.18 -17.16
CA ARG A 46 -15.32 -7.10 -18.18
C ARG A 46 -15.92 -6.35 -19.36
N GLY A 47 -16.73 -5.32 -19.14
CA GLY A 47 -17.38 -4.54 -20.19
C GLY A 47 -16.40 -3.92 -21.19
N ILE A 48 -15.28 -3.39 -20.68
CA ILE A 48 -14.24 -2.73 -21.49
C ILE A 48 -13.25 -3.77 -22.05
N GLY A 49 -12.75 -4.67 -21.20
CA GLY A 49 -11.65 -5.58 -21.54
C GLY A 49 -12.07 -6.81 -22.36
N PHE A 50 -13.31 -7.30 -22.23
CA PHE A 50 -13.74 -8.56 -22.85
C PHE A 50 -13.65 -8.55 -24.38
N ARG A 51 -13.83 -7.39 -25.01
CA ARG A 51 -13.70 -7.22 -26.46
C ARG A 51 -12.26 -7.29 -26.96
N HIS A 52 -11.29 -7.29 -26.04
CA HIS A 52 -9.87 -7.19 -26.30
C HIS A 52 -9.03 -8.09 -25.37
N PRO A 53 -9.24 -9.42 -25.39
CA PRO A 53 -8.62 -10.33 -24.41
C PRO A 53 -7.08 -10.31 -24.44
N THR A 54 -6.48 -10.04 -25.60
CA THR A 54 -5.01 -9.92 -25.74
C THR A 54 -4.44 -8.62 -25.20
N ARG A 55 -5.29 -7.63 -24.88
CA ARG A 55 -4.86 -6.31 -24.41
C ARG A 55 -4.74 -6.20 -22.89
N ARG A 56 -5.03 -7.27 -22.17
CA ARG A 56 -4.72 -7.48 -20.73
C ARG A 56 -5.08 -6.28 -19.84
N LEU A 57 -6.28 -5.72 -20.02
CA LEU A 57 -6.77 -4.67 -19.14
C LEU A 57 -6.95 -5.20 -17.72
N THR A 58 -6.30 -4.57 -16.75
CA THR A 58 -6.44 -4.83 -15.32
C THR A 58 -6.55 -3.51 -14.57
N CYS A 59 -7.19 -3.54 -13.41
CA CYS A 59 -7.20 -2.42 -12.48
C CYS A 59 -7.09 -2.96 -11.07
N THR A 60 -6.23 -2.33 -10.28
CA THR A 60 -6.16 -2.52 -8.85
C THR A 60 -6.69 -1.27 -8.17
N MET A 61 -7.68 -1.43 -7.29
CA MET A 61 -8.26 -0.37 -6.47
C MET A 61 -7.73 -0.48 -5.04
N GLY A 62 -7.15 0.61 -4.53
CA GLY A 62 -6.64 0.72 -3.17
C GLY A 62 -7.29 1.88 -2.39
N PHE A 63 -7.32 1.77 -1.07
CA PHE A 63 -7.98 2.68 -0.13
C PHE A 63 -7.00 3.17 0.92
N GLY A 64 -6.92 4.49 1.14
CA GLY A 64 -6.20 5.08 2.27
C GLY A 64 -6.94 4.86 3.58
N LEU A 65 -6.26 5.01 4.72
CA LEU A 65 -6.82 4.75 6.06
C LEU A 65 -8.14 5.50 6.31
N ASP A 66 -8.13 6.82 6.16
CA ASP A 66 -9.30 7.66 6.49
C ASP A 66 -10.52 7.32 5.62
N THR A 67 -10.26 6.93 4.36
CA THR A 67 -11.31 6.50 3.44
C THR A 67 -11.79 5.09 3.74
N TRP A 68 -10.93 4.16 4.13
CA TRP A 68 -11.33 2.84 4.63
C TRP A 68 -12.28 2.97 5.84
N ASP A 69 -11.90 3.81 6.80
CA ASP A 69 -12.68 4.06 8.01
C ASP A 69 -14.07 4.60 7.73
N ARG A 70 -14.14 5.54 6.79
CA ARG A 70 -15.38 6.19 6.40
C ARG A 70 -16.30 5.27 5.60
N LEU A 71 -15.74 4.45 4.71
CA LEU A 71 -16.53 3.61 3.81
C LEU A 71 -16.97 2.28 4.45
N PHE A 72 -16.09 1.65 5.22
CA PHE A 72 -16.24 0.27 5.69
C PHE A 72 -16.17 0.14 7.22
N GLY A 73 -15.34 0.95 7.88
CA GLY A 73 -15.20 0.92 9.34
C GLY A 73 -14.35 -0.25 9.83
N GLN A 74 -14.83 -1.00 10.82
CA GLN A 74 -14.13 -2.16 11.39
C GLN A 74 -14.62 -3.49 10.79
N PRO A 75 -13.75 -4.51 10.69
CA PRO A 75 -12.33 -4.50 11.04
C PRO A 75 -11.47 -3.66 10.07
N ARG A 76 -10.27 -3.28 10.50
CA ARG A 76 -9.25 -2.63 9.66
C ARG A 76 -8.12 -3.63 9.35
N PRO A 77 -7.52 -3.57 8.15
CA PRO A 77 -6.28 -4.28 7.87
C PRO A 77 -5.21 -3.88 8.89
N ALA A 78 -4.52 -4.87 9.46
CA ALA A 78 -3.74 -4.71 10.68
C ALA A 78 -2.65 -3.63 10.59
N GLU A 79 -2.07 -3.45 9.40
CA GLU A 79 -0.96 -2.52 9.14
C GLU A 79 -1.38 -1.33 8.25
N LEU A 80 -2.68 -1.04 8.13
CA LEU A 80 -3.13 0.13 7.37
C LEU A 80 -2.95 1.42 8.19
N HIS A 81 -2.03 2.27 7.75
CA HIS A 81 -1.80 3.62 8.29
C HIS A 81 -1.48 4.62 7.17
N PRO A 82 -1.58 5.95 7.41
CA PRO A 82 -1.15 6.94 6.43
C PRO A 82 0.34 6.80 6.16
N PHE A 83 0.78 7.09 4.93
CA PHE A 83 2.21 7.03 4.58
C PHE A 83 3.06 7.86 5.55
N ILE A 84 4.09 7.23 6.11
CA ILE A 84 5.00 7.87 7.08
C ILE A 84 6.01 8.71 6.32
N GLU A 85 5.95 10.02 6.50
CA GLU A 85 6.91 10.96 5.93
C GLU A 85 8.34 10.67 6.42
N ILE A 86 9.32 10.62 5.50
CA ILE A 86 10.73 10.36 5.83
C ILE A 86 11.58 11.59 5.50
N LYS A 87 12.28 12.11 6.52
CA LYS A 87 13.19 13.26 6.41
C LYS A 87 14.62 12.82 6.69
N GLY A 88 15.35 12.44 5.64
CA GLY A 88 16.78 12.15 5.69
C GLY A 88 17.58 13.21 4.94
N GLU A 89 18.63 12.78 4.22
CA GLU A 89 19.36 13.66 3.30
C GLU A 89 18.43 14.16 2.18
N HIS A 90 17.56 13.25 1.73
CA HIS A 90 16.44 13.55 0.83
C HIS A 90 15.11 13.40 1.57
N HIS A 91 14.05 13.91 0.96
CA HIS A 91 12.70 13.96 1.56
C HIS A 91 11.73 13.08 0.79
N ALA A 92 11.10 12.13 1.50
CA ALA A 92 9.94 11.39 1.02
C ALA A 92 8.67 12.02 1.63
N PRO A 93 7.94 12.89 0.90
CA PRO A 93 6.75 13.55 1.43
C PRO A 93 5.60 12.57 1.60
N SER A 94 4.75 12.81 2.60
CA SER A 94 3.41 12.20 2.69
C SER A 94 2.41 13.14 2.03
N THR A 95 1.73 12.65 0.98
CA THR A 95 0.79 13.44 0.16
C THR A 95 -0.61 12.85 0.19
N PRO A 96 -1.67 13.68 0.02
CA PRO A 96 -3.04 13.20 0.03
C PRO A 96 -3.32 12.12 -1.02
N GLY A 97 -4.16 11.15 -0.64
CA GLY A 97 -4.65 10.10 -1.52
C GLY A 97 -5.66 9.23 -0.77
N ASP A 98 -6.93 9.31 -1.17
CA ASP A 98 -8.02 8.52 -0.58
C ASP A 98 -8.20 7.20 -1.31
N LEU A 99 -8.16 7.25 -2.65
CA LEU A 99 -8.22 6.08 -3.50
C LEU A 99 -7.05 6.07 -4.48
N LEU A 100 -6.55 4.87 -4.76
CA LEU A 100 -5.63 4.58 -5.85
C LEU A 100 -6.35 3.70 -6.88
N PHE A 101 -6.23 4.05 -8.15
CA PHE A 101 -6.49 3.16 -9.26
C PHE A 101 -5.19 2.96 -10.04
N HIS A 102 -4.67 1.73 -10.00
CA HIS A 102 -3.55 1.32 -10.82
C HIS A 102 -4.10 0.54 -12.02
N ILE A 103 -4.23 1.22 -13.14
CA ILE A 103 -4.84 0.70 -14.36
C ILE A 103 -3.73 0.32 -15.34
N ARG A 104 -3.77 -0.91 -15.86
CA ARG A 104 -2.74 -1.46 -16.74
C ARG A 104 -3.36 -2.12 -17.95
N ALA A 105 -2.72 -1.95 -19.10
CA ALA A 105 -3.08 -2.64 -20.33
C ALA A 105 -1.91 -2.63 -21.31
N THR A 106 -2.00 -3.42 -22.37
CA THR A 106 -1.01 -3.34 -23.45
C THR A 106 -1.16 -2.07 -24.28
N HIS A 107 -2.28 -1.36 -24.18
CA HIS A 107 -2.59 -0.15 -24.93
C HIS A 107 -3.29 0.89 -24.03
N MET A 108 -2.83 2.14 -24.13
CA MET A 108 -3.29 3.26 -23.31
C MET A 108 -4.77 3.61 -23.50
N ASP A 109 -5.36 3.32 -24.67
CA ASP A 109 -6.78 3.59 -24.95
C ASP A 109 -7.71 2.90 -23.94
N LEU A 110 -7.41 1.65 -23.58
CA LEU A 110 -8.18 0.92 -22.58
C LEU A 110 -7.98 1.46 -21.16
N CYS A 111 -6.75 1.87 -20.82
CA CYS A 111 -6.49 2.48 -19.52
C CYS A 111 -7.28 3.78 -19.38
N PHE A 112 -7.25 4.60 -20.41
CA PHE A 112 -7.93 5.90 -20.45
C PHE A 112 -9.45 5.76 -20.41
N GLU A 113 -10.03 4.81 -21.16
CA GLU A 113 -11.47 4.52 -21.10
C GLU A 113 -11.89 4.10 -19.69
N LEU A 114 -11.15 3.19 -19.05
CA LEU A 114 -11.47 2.76 -17.69
C LEU A 114 -11.37 3.91 -16.69
N ALA A 115 -10.30 4.72 -16.76
CA ALA A 115 -10.14 5.90 -15.92
C ALA A 115 -11.31 6.88 -16.08
N SER A 116 -11.75 7.12 -17.33
CA SER A 116 -12.89 7.99 -17.63
C SER A 116 -14.20 7.46 -17.01
N GLN A 117 -14.46 6.16 -17.12
CA GLN A 117 -15.64 5.54 -16.52
C GLN A 117 -15.61 5.59 -14.99
N ILE A 118 -14.44 5.35 -14.37
CA ILE A 118 -14.24 5.47 -12.91
C ILE A 118 -14.57 6.88 -12.44
N MET A 119 -13.96 7.90 -13.06
CA MET A 119 -14.21 9.30 -12.69
C MET A 119 -15.67 9.70 -12.88
N SER A 120 -16.30 9.25 -13.97
CA SER A 120 -17.72 9.51 -14.24
C SER A 120 -18.65 8.85 -13.22
N ARG A 121 -18.30 7.67 -12.67
CA ARG A 121 -19.11 6.95 -11.69
C ARG A 121 -19.07 7.61 -10.30
N ILE A 122 -17.92 8.16 -9.92
CA ILE A 122 -17.79 8.90 -8.65
C ILE A 122 -18.41 10.31 -8.76
N GLY A 123 -18.31 10.94 -9.94
CA GLY A 123 -18.96 12.22 -10.24
C GLY A 123 -18.30 13.42 -9.54
N ASP A 124 -19.08 14.41 -9.13
CA ASP A 124 -18.56 15.67 -8.58
C ASP A 124 -17.89 15.52 -7.20
N GLY A 125 -18.00 14.33 -6.60
CA GLY A 125 -17.46 14.04 -5.28
C GLY A 125 -15.95 13.77 -5.26
N VAL A 126 -15.29 13.65 -6.40
CA VAL A 126 -13.87 13.29 -6.52
C VAL A 126 -13.00 14.46 -7.01
N THR A 127 -11.79 14.57 -6.49
CA THR A 127 -10.76 15.51 -6.96
C THR A 127 -9.48 14.75 -7.28
N SER A 128 -8.85 15.03 -8.42
CA SER A 128 -7.55 14.43 -8.76
C SER A 128 -6.47 14.97 -7.84
N ALA A 129 -5.77 14.07 -7.14
CA ALA A 129 -4.58 14.38 -6.36
C ALA A 129 -3.31 14.14 -7.18
N ASP A 130 -3.30 13.09 -7.99
CA ASP A 130 -2.27 12.83 -8.99
C ASP A 130 -2.82 11.97 -10.13
N GLU A 131 -2.37 12.23 -11.35
CA GLU A 131 -2.66 11.40 -12.52
C GLU A 131 -1.41 11.28 -13.38
N VAL A 132 -0.94 10.05 -13.60
CA VAL A 132 0.26 9.76 -14.39
C VAL A 132 -0.03 8.70 -15.41
N HIS A 133 0.28 9.01 -16.68
CA HIS A 133 0.19 8.07 -17.80
C HIS A 133 1.58 7.52 -18.06
N GLY A 134 1.81 6.30 -17.60
CA GLY A 134 3.07 5.59 -17.72
C GLY A 134 3.19 4.81 -19.03
N PHE A 135 4.41 4.67 -19.53
CA PHE A 135 4.73 3.84 -20.68
C PHE A 135 5.96 2.97 -20.40
N LYS A 136 5.95 1.73 -20.90
CA LYS A 136 7.16 0.92 -20.96
C LYS A 136 8.17 1.56 -21.92
N TYR A 137 9.44 1.63 -21.52
CA TYR A 137 10.50 2.22 -22.33
C TYR A 137 11.48 1.14 -22.84
N PHE A 138 11.63 1.06 -24.16
CA PHE A 138 12.48 0.08 -24.85
C PHE A 138 12.36 -1.36 -24.31
N ASP A 139 13.48 -1.94 -23.89
CA ASP A 139 13.70 -3.30 -23.38
C ASP A 139 13.49 -3.40 -21.86
N GLU A 140 12.38 -2.86 -21.34
CA GLU A 140 12.06 -2.79 -19.90
C GLU A 140 12.95 -1.81 -19.11
N ARG A 141 13.40 -0.72 -19.76
CA ARG A 141 14.23 0.29 -19.10
C ARG A 141 13.41 1.37 -18.43
N ASP A 142 14.02 2.00 -17.43
CA ASP A 142 13.58 3.29 -16.93
C ASP A 142 14.19 4.46 -17.75
N LEU A 143 13.88 5.70 -17.37
CA LEU A 143 14.43 6.90 -18.04
C LEU A 143 15.89 7.20 -17.66
N LEU A 144 16.45 6.53 -16.66
CA LEU A 144 17.87 6.57 -16.31
C LEU A 144 18.69 5.61 -17.20
N GLY A 145 17.99 4.73 -17.92
CA GLY A 145 18.50 3.82 -18.93
C GLY A 145 18.94 2.47 -18.37
N PHE A 146 18.47 2.09 -17.18
CA PHE A 146 18.68 0.76 -16.59
C PHE A 146 17.42 -0.08 -16.74
N VAL A 147 17.57 -1.40 -16.88
CA VAL A 147 16.42 -2.30 -16.85
C VAL A 147 15.82 -2.24 -15.43
N ASP A 148 14.50 -2.14 -15.34
CA ASP A 148 13.79 -2.03 -14.07
C ASP A 148 12.79 -3.19 -13.93
N GLY A 149 12.78 -3.81 -12.75
CA GLY A 149 11.94 -4.97 -12.41
C GLY A 149 12.63 -6.33 -12.49
N THR A 150 13.93 -6.42 -12.78
CA THR A 150 14.65 -7.70 -12.94
C THR A 150 14.58 -8.60 -11.71
N GLU A 151 14.74 -8.03 -10.51
CA GLU A 151 14.74 -8.77 -9.23
C GLU A 151 13.33 -8.90 -8.61
N ASN A 152 12.27 -8.63 -9.38
CA ASN A 152 10.93 -8.90 -8.91
C ASN A 152 10.75 -10.42 -8.65
N PRO A 153 10.08 -10.81 -7.55
CA PRO A 153 9.70 -12.20 -7.37
C PRO A 153 8.75 -12.64 -8.49
N VAL A 154 8.77 -13.93 -8.84
CA VAL A 154 7.95 -14.51 -9.91
C VAL A 154 7.12 -15.67 -9.40
N ASP A 155 6.02 -15.94 -10.11
CA ASP A 155 5.12 -17.06 -9.86
C ASP A 155 4.69 -17.12 -8.37
N GLN A 156 4.91 -18.24 -7.68
CA GLN A 156 4.49 -18.39 -6.28
C GLN A 156 5.19 -17.40 -5.35
N ALA A 157 6.47 -17.10 -5.58
CA ALA A 157 7.20 -16.14 -4.75
C ALA A 157 6.60 -14.73 -4.86
N ALA A 158 6.04 -14.38 -6.03
CA ALA A 158 5.34 -13.10 -6.18
C ALA A 158 4.08 -13.07 -5.31
N LEU A 159 3.29 -14.15 -5.33
CA LEU A 159 2.09 -14.28 -4.50
C LEU A 159 2.45 -14.22 -3.01
N ASP A 160 3.46 -14.97 -2.59
CA ASP A 160 3.90 -15.03 -1.19
C ASP A 160 4.47 -13.69 -0.67
N ALA A 161 4.97 -12.85 -1.57
CA ALA A 161 5.50 -11.53 -1.26
C ALA A 161 4.40 -10.46 -1.14
N VAL A 162 3.30 -10.57 -1.90
CA VAL A 162 2.30 -9.51 -2.03
C VAL A 162 0.97 -9.81 -1.36
N LEU A 163 0.58 -11.08 -1.21
CA LEU A 163 -0.72 -11.46 -0.65
C LEU A 163 -0.64 -11.64 0.86
N ILE A 164 -1.54 -10.97 1.57
CA ILE A 164 -1.79 -11.18 3.00
C ILE A 164 -2.26 -12.63 3.21
N GLY A 165 -1.69 -13.29 4.21
CA GLY A 165 -2.03 -14.66 4.60
C GLY A 165 -2.74 -14.74 5.95
N ASP A 166 -2.49 -15.85 6.67
CA ASP A 166 -3.11 -16.16 7.95
C ASP A 166 -2.71 -15.18 9.08
N GLU A 167 -1.67 -14.37 8.89
CA GLU A 167 -1.28 -13.31 9.83
C GLU A 167 -2.36 -12.23 10.00
N ASP A 168 -3.23 -12.06 9.01
CA ASP A 168 -4.38 -11.16 9.05
C ASP A 168 -5.55 -11.78 8.27
N ALA A 169 -6.09 -12.88 8.81
CA ALA A 169 -7.00 -13.79 8.13
C ALA A 169 -8.29 -13.13 7.59
N ASP A 170 -8.76 -12.05 8.22
CA ASP A 170 -9.94 -11.28 7.76
C ASP A 170 -9.66 -10.55 6.42
N PHE A 171 -8.39 -10.31 6.10
CA PHE A 171 -7.92 -9.62 4.91
C PHE A 171 -7.04 -10.50 4.01
N ALA A 172 -7.05 -11.82 4.23
CA ALA A 172 -6.30 -12.77 3.42
C ALA A 172 -6.61 -12.61 1.92
N GLY A 173 -5.55 -12.59 1.11
CA GLY A 173 -5.61 -12.32 -0.33
C GLY A 173 -5.66 -10.83 -0.70
N GLY A 174 -5.72 -9.91 0.27
CA GLY A 174 -5.43 -8.49 0.07
C GLY A 174 -3.93 -8.20 -0.06
N SER A 175 -3.57 -6.93 -0.24
CA SER A 175 -2.18 -6.44 -0.34
C SER A 175 -2.11 -5.01 0.18
N TYR A 176 -0.91 -4.57 0.55
CA TYR A 176 -0.61 -3.15 0.72
C TYR A 176 0.14 -2.64 -0.51
N VAL A 177 -0.03 -1.36 -0.82
CA VAL A 177 0.66 -0.71 -1.93
C VAL A 177 1.12 0.69 -1.53
N ILE A 178 2.39 0.99 -1.80
CA ILE A 178 2.95 2.34 -1.66
C ILE A 178 3.27 2.87 -3.05
N VAL A 179 2.91 4.14 -3.30
CA VAL A 179 3.22 4.85 -4.54
C VAL A 179 4.05 6.09 -4.25
N GLN A 180 4.99 6.38 -5.15
CA GLN A 180 5.79 7.61 -5.13
C GLN A 180 6.09 8.05 -6.56
N LYS A 181 5.81 9.33 -6.87
CA LYS A 181 6.21 9.94 -8.13
C LYS A 181 7.60 10.53 -8.00
N TYR A 182 8.55 10.06 -8.80
CA TYR A 182 9.92 10.59 -8.85
C TYR A 182 10.14 11.42 -10.11
N LEU A 183 10.76 12.59 -9.94
CA LEU A 183 11.24 13.44 -11.04
C LEU A 183 12.77 13.40 -11.09
N HIS A 184 13.32 13.21 -12.29
CA HIS A 184 14.74 12.96 -12.51
C HIS A 184 15.50 14.19 -13.02
N ASP A 185 16.66 14.47 -12.46
CA ASP A 185 17.65 15.37 -13.08
C ASP A 185 18.50 14.61 -14.11
N LEU A 186 17.92 14.39 -15.29
CA LEU A 186 18.62 13.71 -16.38
C LEU A 186 19.86 14.48 -16.88
N LYS A 187 19.93 15.81 -16.66
CA LYS A 187 21.12 16.59 -17.07
C LYS A 187 22.29 16.29 -16.14
N ALA A 188 22.06 16.17 -14.84
CA ALA A 188 23.08 15.76 -13.89
C ALA A 188 23.44 14.28 -14.08
N TRP A 189 22.45 13.40 -14.23
CA TRP A 189 22.65 11.96 -14.43
C TRP A 189 23.52 11.66 -15.64
N ASN A 190 23.23 12.27 -16.79
CA ASN A 190 23.94 12.03 -18.05
C ASN A 190 25.36 12.62 -18.10
N LYS A 191 25.78 13.40 -17.10
CA LYS A 191 27.19 13.83 -16.96
C LYS A 191 28.05 12.78 -16.28
N LEU A 192 27.44 11.82 -15.56
CA LEU A 192 28.17 10.76 -14.91
C LEU A 192 28.72 9.77 -15.95
N PRO A 193 29.97 9.29 -15.80
CA PRO A 193 30.44 8.11 -16.50
C PRO A 193 29.53 6.92 -16.23
N VAL A 194 29.42 6.00 -17.19
CA VAL A 194 28.55 4.82 -17.07
C VAL A 194 28.91 4.00 -15.83
N GLU A 195 30.19 3.84 -15.54
CA GLU A 195 30.70 3.08 -14.40
C GLU A 195 30.24 3.68 -13.06
N GLN A 196 30.08 5.00 -13.00
CA GLN A 196 29.55 5.67 -11.82
C GLN A 196 28.03 5.48 -11.68
N GLN A 197 27.29 5.52 -12.80
CA GLN A 197 25.86 5.18 -12.80
C GLN A 197 25.64 3.73 -12.36
N GLU A 198 26.43 2.79 -12.90
CA GLU A 198 26.39 1.37 -12.52
C GLU A 198 26.71 1.17 -11.03
N ARG A 199 27.64 1.95 -10.47
CA ARG A 199 27.95 1.91 -9.03
C ARG A 199 26.83 2.46 -8.15
N ILE A 200 26.03 3.40 -8.65
CA ILE A 200 24.85 3.94 -7.96
C ILE A 200 23.70 2.94 -8.01
N ILE A 201 23.49 2.26 -9.13
CA ILE A 201 22.40 1.27 -9.28
C ILE A 201 22.77 -0.09 -8.68
N GLY A 202 24.03 -0.49 -8.81
CA GLY A 202 24.58 -1.80 -8.43
C GLY A 202 24.45 -2.90 -9.49
N ARG A 203 24.16 -2.52 -10.74
CA ARG A 203 24.06 -3.43 -11.91
C ARG A 203 24.77 -2.83 -13.11
N HIS A 204 25.17 -3.68 -14.06
CA HIS A 204 25.71 -3.23 -15.33
C HIS A 204 24.63 -2.68 -16.24
N LYS A 205 24.84 -1.51 -16.83
CA LYS A 205 23.81 -0.75 -17.54
C LYS A 205 23.32 -1.46 -18.78
N LEU A 206 24.24 -2.00 -19.59
CA LEU A 206 23.88 -2.63 -20.87
C LEU A 206 23.34 -4.05 -20.68
N SER A 207 24.07 -4.89 -19.96
CA SER A 207 23.76 -6.32 -19.80
C SER A 207 22.73 -6.62 -18.72
N ASP A 208 22.44 -5.64 -17.85
CA ASP A 208 21.61 -5.80 -16.65
C ASP A 208 22.14 -6.87 -15.68
N ILE A 209 23.41 -7.27 -15.79
CA ILE A 209 23.98 -8.25 -14.85
C ILE A 209 24.34 -7.53 -13.55
N GLU A 210 23.94 -8.11 -12.43
CA GLU A 210 24.29 -7.59 -11.11
C GLU A 210 25.81 -7.53 -10.89
N GLN A 211 26.30 -6.47 -10.24
CA GLN A 211 27.70 -6.39 -9.88
C GLN A 211 28.07 -7.46 -8.83
N ALA A 212 29.33 -7.90 -8.81
CA ALA A 212 29.82 -8.80 -7.77
C ALA A 212 29.71 -8.14 -6.38
N GLU A 213 29.44 -8.93 -5.34
CA GLU A 213 29.23 -8.44 -3.97
C GLU A 213 30.37 -7.58 -3.43
N ASP A 214 31.62 -7.93 -3.74
CA ASP A 214 32.80 -7.18 -3.31
C ASP A 214 33.03 -5.86 -4.08
N ALA A 215 32.34 -5.70 -5.22
CA ALA A 215 32.39 -4.51 -6.06
C ALA A 215 31.21 -3.54 -5.81
N LYS A 216 30.10 -4.02 -5.23
CA LYS A 216 28.93 -3.19 -4.94
C LYS A 216 29.28 -2.10 -3.93
N ALA A 217 28.86 -0.88 -4.21
CA ALA A 217 28.93 0.17 -3.21
C ALA A 217 27.85 -0.03 -2.14
N SER A 218 28.17 0.22 -0.88
CA SER A 218 27.20 0.11 0.23
C SER A 218 26.00 1.05 0.10
N TYR A 219 26.09 2.08 -0.73
CA TYR A 219 25.02 3.05 -1.01
C TYR A 219 24.24 2.75 -2.29
N ALA A 220 24.56 1.65 -2.99
CA ALA A 220 23.91 1.32 -4.25
C ALA A 220 22.42 1.02 -4.02
N HIS A 221 21.59 1.41 -4.98
CA HIS A 221 20.13 1.24 -4.92
C HIS A 221 19.74 -0.22 -4.62
N ASN A 222 20.30 -1.20 -5.35
CA ASN A 222 20.00 -2.61 -5.11
C ASN A 222 20.48 -3.13 -3.75
N VAL A 223 21.54 -2.55 -3.17
CA VAL A 223 22.03 -2.93 -1.83
C VAL A 223 21.07 -2.43 -0.76
N LEU A 224 20.65 -1.17 -0.84
CA LEU A 224 19.78 -0.57 0.18
C LEU A 224 18.33 -1.05 0.09
N THR A 225 17.89 -1.49 -1.09
CA THR A 225 16.57 -2.08 -1.31
C THR A 225 16.54 -3.60 -1.16
N ASN A 226 17.70 -4.26 -1.00
CA ASN A 226 17.73 -5.66 -0.57
C ASN A 226 17.62 -5.73 0.96
N ILE A 227 16.49 -6.22 1.46
CA ILE A 227 16.22 -6.32 2.89
C ILE A 227 16.08 -7.77 3.33
N GLU A 228 16.67 -8.07 4.49
CA GLU A 228 16.60 -9.38 5.12
C GLU A 228 16.02 -9.29 6.52
N GLU A 229 15.35 -10.34 6.95
CA GLU A 229 14.89 -10.56 8.31
C GLU A 229 15.03 -12.04 8.67
N ASN A 230 15.65 -12.34 9.81
CA ASN A 230 15.88 -13.72 10.27
C ASN A 230 16.60 -14.62 9.25
N GLY A 231 17.42 -14.04 8.37
CA GLY A 231 18.14 -14.76 7.31
C GLY A 231 17.31 -15.06 6.05
N GLU A 232 16.10 -14.53 5.96
CA GLU A 232 15.25 -14.61 4.77
C GLU A 232 15.14 -13.24 4.10
N GLN A 233 15.21 -13.25 2.76
CA GLN A 233 15.01 -12.05 1.97
C GLN A 233 13.54 -11.66 1.97
N LEU A 234 13.25 -10.41 2.34
CA LEU A 234 11.90 -9.86 2.29
C LEU A 234 11.71 -9.14 0.95
N GLN A 235 10.86 -9.70 0.09
CA GLN A 235 10.60 -9.14 -1.23
C GLN A 235 9.29 -8.33 -1.27
N ILE A 236 9.24 -7.42 -2.23
CA ILE A 236 8.05 -6.72 -2.71
C ILE A 236 7.92 -6.95 -4.21
N LEU A 237 6.76 -6.65 -4.80
CA LEU A 237 6.60 -6.62 -6.25
C LEU A 237 6.48 -5.19 -6.74
N ARG A 238 7.37 -4.78 -7.64
CA ARG A 238 7.40 -3.42 -8.23
C ARG A 238 6.86 -3.41 -9.64
N ASP A 239 6.17 -2.34 -10.01
CA ASP A 239 5.67 -2.12 -11.37
C ASP A 239 5.97 -0.68 -11.81
N ASN A 240 7.26 -0.31 -11.70
CA ASN A 240 7.74 1.03 -11.97
C ASN A 240 7.49 1.41 -13.43
N MET A 241 6.94 2.61 -13.66
CA MET A 241 6.62 3.08 -15.01
C MET A 241 7.27 4.44 -15.32
N PRO A 242 8.04 4.54 -16.42
CA PRO A 242 8.44 5.80 -17.02
C PRO A 242 7.26 6.71 -17.33
N PHE A 243 7.42 8.02 -17.10
CA PHE A 243 6.51 9.05 -17.57
C PHE A 243 7.27 10.36 -17.86
N GLY A 244 6.64 11.29 -18.58
CA GLY A 244 7.23 12.62 -18.76
C GLY A 244 6.49 13.57 -19.68
N ASP A 245 6.90 14.82 -19.65
CA ASP A 245 6.54 15.89 -20.58
C ASP A 245 7.83 16.49 -21.15
N VAL A 246 8.21 16.01 -22.33
CA VAL A 246 9.48 16.38 -22.99
C VAL A 246 9.57 17.89 -23.22
N SER A 247 8.45 18.56 -23.49
CA SER A 247 8.42 20.00 -23.75
C SER A 247 8.72 20.84 -22.51
N LYS A 248 8.37 20.31 -21.33
CA LYS A 248 8.67 20.91 -20.02
C LYS A 248 9.98 20.41 -19.42
N GLY A 249 10.59 19.40 -20.03
CA GLY A 249 11.79 18.74 -19.50
C GLY A 249 11.51 17.90 -18.26
N GLU A 250 10.28 17.41 -18.11
CA GLU A 250 9.89 16.52 -17.01
C GLU A 250 10.10 15.08 -17.44
N PHE A 251 10.94 14.36 -16.70
CA PHE A 251 11.22 12.95 -16.90
C PHE A 251 11.14 12.28 -15.54
N GLY A 252 10.38 11.20 -15.40
CA GLY A 252 10.17 10.58 -14.11
C GLY A 252 9.94 9.08 -14.17
N THR A 253 10.00 8.50 -12.98
CA THR A 253 9.57 7.13 -12.70
C THR A 253 8.43 7.19 -11.70
N TYR A 254 7.30 6.59 -12.03
CA TYR A 254 6.24 6.35 -11.06
C TYR A 254 6.54 5.04 -10.35
N PHE A 255 6.97 5.12 -9.09
CA PHE A 255 7.19 3.96 -8.26
C PHE A 255 5.85 3.45 -7.72
N ILE A 256 5.65 2.14 -7.80
CA ILE A 256 4.58 1.42 -7.13
C ILE A 256 5.14 0.10 -6.60
N GLY A 257 4.91 -0.19 -5.32
CA GLY A 257 5.39 -1.40 -4.67
C GLY A 257 4.27 -2.09 -3.89
N TYR A 258 3.93 -3.31 -4.31
CA TYR A 258 2.99 -4.20 -3.62
C TYR A 258 3.72 -5.09 -2.63
N ALA A 259 3.14 -5.27 -1.45
CA ALA A 259 3.66 -6.15 -0.41
C ALA A 259 2.53 -6.66 0.48
N ARG A 260 2.69 -7.87 1.04
CA ARG A 260 1.77 -8.40 2.05
C ARG A 260 1.82 -7.64 3.37
N SER A 261 2.91 -6.92 3.63
CA SER A 261 3.10 -6.04 4.78
C SER A 261 3.82 -4.77 4.31
N PRO A 262 3.30 -3.57 4.62
CA PRO A 262 3.92 -2.31 4.20
C PRO A 262 5.30 -2.10 4.85
N SER A 263 5.56 -2.74 6.01
CA SER A 263 6.85 -2.68 6.71
C SER A 263 8.04 -3.05 5.81
N ARG A 264 7.83 -3.93 4.83
CA ARG A 264 8.86 -4.31 3.84
C ARG A 264 9.26 -3.09 3.00
N THR A 265 8.29 -2.44 2.37
CA THR A 265 8.54 -1.26 1.54
C THR A 265 9.04 -0.10 2.40
N GLU A 266 8.51 0.09 3.60
CA GLU A 266 8.96 1.12 4.54
C GLU A 266 10.41 0.93 4.99
N LYS A 267 10.85 -0.32 5.20
CA LYS A 267 12.25 -0.62 5.52
C LYS A 267 13.17 -0.29 4.34
N MET A 268 12.78 -0.62 3.10
CA MET A 268 13.51 -0.20 1.90
C MET A 268 13.59 1.32 1.81
N LEU A 269 12.48 2.04 2.01
CA LEU A 269 12.46 3.50 1.97
C LEU A 269 13.29 4.13 3.09
N ASN A 270 13.27 3.59 4.32
CA ASN A 270 14.14 4.06 5.39
C ASN A 270 15.62 3.88 5.03
N ASN A 271 16.01 2.72 4.51
CA ASN A 271 17.38 2.50 4.02
C ASN A 271 17.76 3.49 2.91
N MET A 272 16.84 3.78 1.99
CA MET A 272 17.10 4.71 0.89
C MET A 272 17.25 6.16 1.35
N PHE A 273 16.33 6.66 2.18
CA PHE A 273 16.25 8.08 2.51
C PHE A 273 17.09 8.45 3.75
N ILE A 274 17.10 7.61 4.79
CA ILE A 274 17.91 7.83 6.01
C ILE A 274 19.32 7.26 5.85
N GLY A 275 19.45 6.13 5.15
CA GLY A 275 20.69 5.39 5.00
C GLY A 275 20.84 4.23 5.95
N ASN A 276 21.58 3.20 5.53
CA ASN A 276 21.97 2.07 6.36
C ASN A 276 23.50 1.83 6.28
N PRO A 277 24.28 2.16 7.32
CA PRO A 277 23.88 2.90 8.53
C PRO A 277 23.43 4.34 8.20
N PRO A 278 22.78 5.07 9.13
CA PRO A 278 22.32 6.43 8.88
C PRO A 278 23.40 7.34 8.27
N GLY A 279 23.03 8.04 7.19
CA GLY A 279 23.94 8.83 6.35
C GLY A 279 24.50 8.09 5.12
N ASN A 280 24.46 6.76 5.09
CA ASN A 280 24.75 5.95 3.89
C ASN A 280 23.46 5.74 3.07
N TYR A 281 22.88 6.85 2.60
CA TYR A 281 21.64 6.89 1.84
C TYR A 281 21.83 6.44 0.38
N ASP A 282 20.72 6.19 -0.30
CA ASP A 282 20.70 5.77 -1.70
C ASP A 282 21.08 6.91 -2.64
N ARG A 283 22.20 6.74 -3.34
CA ARG A 283 22.73 7.76 -4.27
C ARG A 283 21.87 7.98 -5.50
N LEU A 284 20.90 7.11 -5.78
CA LEU A 284 19.90 7.35 -6.82
C LEU A 284 19.06 8.61 -6.52
N LEU A 285 18.84 8.89 -5.23
CA LEU A 285 18.07 10.06 -4.77
C LEU A 285 18.76 11.40 -5.06
N ASP A 286 20.09 11.40 -5.29
CA ASP A 286 20.81 12.59 -5.77
C ASP A 286 20.32 13.05 -7.16
N PHE A 287 19.66 12.16 -7.90
CA PHE A 287 19.13 12.40 -9.24
C PHE A 287 17.62 12.23 -9.34
N SER A 288 16.96 11.71 -8.30
CA SER A 288 15.56 11.29 -8.33
C SER A 288 14.83 11.86 -7.11
N LYS A 289 13.97 12.86 -7.34
CA LYS A 289 13.23 13.54 -6.28
C LYS A 289 11.81 13.00 -6.16
N ALA A 290 11.46 12.44 -5.00
CA ALA A 290 10.08 12.11 -4.66
C ALA A 290 9.24 13.40 -4.51
N VAL A 291 8.11 13.47 -5.21
CA VAL A 291 7.16 14.59 -5.11
C VAL A 291 5.79 14.16 -4.56
N THR A 292 5.55 12.86 -4.45
CA THR A 292 4.37 12.26 -3.78
C THR A 292 4.79 11.06 -2.94
N GLY A 293 3.93 10.67 -2.00
CA GLY A 293 4.06 9.47 -1.18
C GLY A 293 2.74 9.13 -0.48
N SER A 294 2.17 7.98 -0.81
CA SER A 294 0.88 7.53 -0.28
C SER A 294 0.88 6.00 -0.09
N LEU A 295 0.19 5.53 0.94
CA LEU A 295 -0.02 4.12 1.26
C LEU A 295 -1.50 3.80 1.12
N PHE A 296 -1.81 2.69 0.46
CA PHE A 296 -3.15 2.19 0.30
C PHE A 296 -3.23 0.70 0.67
N PHE A 297 -4.38 0.29 1.20
CA PHE A 297 -4.75 -1.11 1.28
C PHE A 297 -5.55 -1.53 0.05
N VAL A 298 -5.23 -2.69 -0.51
CA VAL A 298 -5.88 -3.30 -1.67
C VAL A 298 -6.68 -4.52 -1.18
N PRO A 299 -8.01 -4.43 -1.07
CA PRO A 299 -8.85 -5.57 -0.69
C PRO A 299 -8.88 -6.63 -1.79
N THR A 300 -9.47 -7.79 -1.50
CA THR A 300 -9.74 -8.82 -2.51
C THR A 300 -10.79 -8.32 -3.52
N ALA A 301 -10.77 -8.86 -4.74
CA ALA A 301 -11.82 -8.60 -5.72
C ALA A 301 -13.18 -9.11 -5.21
N SER A 302 -13.19 -10.24 -4.50
CA SER A 302 -14.39 -10.76 -3.83
C SER A 302 -14.96 -9.76 -2.82
N PHE A 303 -14.11 -9.13 -2.00
CA PHE A 303 -14.56 -8.08 -1.08
C PHE A 303 -15.24 -6.94 -1.83
N LEU A 304 -14.64 -6.45 -2.92
CA LEU A 304 -15.22 -5.38 -3.72
C LEU A 304 -16.58 -5.76 -4.33
N ASP A 305 -16.68 -6.97 -4.89
CA ASP A 305 -17.93 -7.49 -5.48
C ASP A 305 -19.05 -7.64 -4.43
N ASP A 306 -18.69 -7.88 -3.16
CA ASP A 306 -19.63 -8.07 -2.04
C ASP A 306 -19.98 -6.77 -1.29
N VAL A 307 -19.42 -5.62 -1.67
CA VAL A 307 -19.75 -4.32 -1.05
C VAL A 307 -21.22 -3.99 -1.28
N ASP A 308 -21.98 -3.78 -0.20
CA ASP A 308 -23.33 -3.18 -0.25
C ASP A 308 -23.22 -1.65 -0.42
N PRO A 309 -23.67 -1.07 -1.54
CA PRO A 309 -23.61 0.37 -1.76
C PRO A 309 -24.32 1.19 -0.67
N GLU A 310 -25.48 0.71 -0.21
CA GLU A 310 -26.30 1.38 0.81
C GLU A 310 -25.86 1.05 2.25
N GLY A 311 -24.93 0.12 2.42
CA GLY A 311 -24.41 -0.32 3.70
C GLY A 311 -23.81 0.83 4.51
N ALA A 312 -24.24 0.96 5.76
CA ALA A 312 -23.57 1.83 6.72
C ALA A 312 -22.24 1.20 7.17
N PRO A 313 -21.18 2.00 7.43
CA PRO A 313 -19.93 1.48 7.97
C PRO A 313 -20.19 0.77 9.30
N SER A 314 -19.52 -0.38 9.50
CA SER A 314 -19.65 -1.15 10.72
C SER A 314 -19.00 -0.39 11.88
N SER A 315 -19.83 0.19 12.75
CA SER A 315 -19.37 0.73 14.02
C SER A 315 -19.07 -0.42 14.97
N ALA A 316 -17.83 -0.52 15.46
CA ALA A 316 -17.46 -1.49 16.49
C ALA A 316 -18.48 -1.45 17.65
N VAL A 317 -18.86 -2.64 18.11
CA VAL A 317 -19.68 -2.88 19.30
C VAL A 317 -19.15 -2.00 20.42
N ALA A 318 -19.97 -1.03 20.85
CA ALA A 318 -19.72 -0.31 22.09
C ALA A 318 -19.52 -1.36 23.17
N VAL A 319 -18.31 -1.41 23.75
CA VAL A 319 -18.04 -2.16 24.96
C VAL A 319 -19.12 -1.73 25.95
N GLN A 320 -20.06 -2.64 26.24
CA GLN A 320 -21.09 -2.37 27.22
C GLN A 320 -20.36 -2.07 28.52
N ASP A 321 -20.47 -0.82 28.96
CA ASP A 321 -20.15 -0.38 30.31
C ASP A 321 -20.77 -1.37 31.30
N ALA A 322 -19.92 -2.21 31.89
CA ALA A 322 -20.29 -2.98 33.06
C ALA A 322 -20.42 -2.00 34.23
N SER A 323 -21.60 -1.37 34.35
CA SER A 323 -22.01 -0.73 35.59
C SER A 323 -22.04 -1.80 36.71
N PRO A 324 -21.39 -1.57 37.87
CA PRO A 324 -21.42 -2.54 38.95
C PRO A 324 -22.79 -2.47 39.65
N ALA A 325 -23.60 -3.50 39.47
CA ALA A 325 -24.81 -3.69 40.25
C ALA A 325 -24.45 -4.13 41.67
N ALA A 326 -24.75 -3.26 42.64
CA ALA A 326 -24.80 -3.59 44.06
C ALA A 326 -26.05 -4.43 44.36
N ASN A 327 -25.87 -5.66 44.86
CA ASN A 327 -26.38 -6.12 46.17
C ASN A 327 -26.39 -7.66 46.33
N ALA A 328 -25.69 -8.07 47.38
CA ALA A 328 -26.04 -9.05 48.43
C ALA A 328 -26.61 -10.45 48.08
N SER A 329 -25.89 -11.48 48.55
CA SER A 329 -26.35 -12.34 49.67
C SER A 329 -25.30 -13.39 50.05
N THR A 330 -24.77 -13.32 51.27
CA THR A 330 -24.00 -14.38 51.95
C THR A 330 -24.93 -15.25 52.81
N PRO A 331 -24.70 -16.58 52.93
CA PRO A 331 -25.52 -17.45 53.75
C PRO A 331 -24.95 -17.58 55.18
N SER A 332 -25.84 -17.52 56.18
CA SER A 332 -25.56 -17.86 57.58
C SER A 332 -25.54 -19.38 57.81
N PRO A 333 -24.66 -19.91 58.68
CA PRO A 333 -24.87 -21.19 59.34
C PRO A 333 -25.17 -21.01 60.83
N ASP A 334 -26.13 -21.81 61.27
CA ASP A 334 -26.67 -21.93 62.62
C ASP A 334 -25.84 -22.95 63.45
N GLY A 335 -25.90 -22.87 64.79
CA GLY A 335 -25.71 -24.06 65.63
C GLY A 335 -24.53 -24.19 66.63
N SER A 336 -24.57 -23.38 67.70
CA SER A 336 -24.51 -23.82 69.11
C SER A 336 -23.20 -24.05 69.91
N LEU A 337 -23.36 -23.69 71.20
CA LEU A 337 -22.78 -24.20 72.47
C LEU A 337 -21.44 -23.64 72.99
N GLY A 338 -21.53 -22.96 74.15
CA GLY A 338 -20.49 -23.02 75.17
C GLY A 338 -20.50 -21.89 76.21
N ILE A 339 -21.03 -22.17 77.41
CA ILE A 339 -20.48 -21.86 78.76
C ILE A 339 -19.96 -20.40 78.96
N GLY A 340 -20.44 -19.55 79.87
CA GLY A 340 -20.90 -19.75 81.25
C GLY A 340 -20.16 -18.76 82.17
N SER A 341 -20.91 -18.10 83.06
CA SER A 341 -20.47 -17.50 84.35
C SER A 341 -19.63 -16.20 84.36
N LEU A 342 -20.21 -15.09 84.89
CA LEU A 342 -19.97 -14.57 86.26
C LEU A 342 -20.41 -13.09 86.45
N LYS A 343 -21.34 -12.91 87.39
CA LYS A 343 -21.45 -11.89 88.48
C LYS A 343 -20.85 -10.49 88.21
N GLY A 344 -21.66 -9.42 88.16
CA GLY A 344 -22.27 -8.72 89.32
C GLY A 344 -21.42 -7.46 89.59
N GLU A 345 -21.89 -6.28 89.97
CA GLU A 345 -23.15 -5.64 90.36
C GLU A 345 -22.95 -4.13 90.06
N PRO A 346 -23.99 -3.29 90.04
CA PRO A 346 -23.90 -1.86 89.72
C PRO A 346 -23.81 -0.97 90.97
N ALA A 347 -23.19 0.21 90.87
CA ALA A 347 -23.52 1.37 91.68
C ALA A 347 -22.72 2.61 91.25
N HIS A 348 -23.46 3.72 91.03
CA HIS A 348 -23.15 5.14 91.29
C HIS A 348 -21.79 5.69 90.83
N GLU A 349 -21.69 6.77 90.06
CA GLU A 349 -22.37 8.08 90.15
C GLU A 349 -22.33 8.80 88.79
#